data_AF-A0A934LQG0-F1
#
_entry.id   AF-A0A934LQG0-F1
#
_cell.length_a   1.000
_cell.length_b   1.000
_cell.length_c   1.000
_cell.angle_alpha   90.00
_cell.angle_beta   90.00
_cell.angle_gamma   90.00
#
_symmetry.space_group_name_H-M   'P 1'
#
loop_
_entity.id
_entity.type
_entity.pdbx_description
1 polymer ?
#
loop_
_entity_poly.entity_id
_entity_poly.type
_entity_poly.pdbx_seq_one_letter_code
_entity_poly.pdbx_strand_id
1 'polypeptide(L)'
;MRASAGTGTHRVRAEATVLSNGVSVILVGGTLPHIGAVAIAVPRPSLADPAMPSATTSVYTVVGHKDDEFARPAAHLLAQELGCLAVVTAGVHLDNATQQDVELLVANSQLASERLA
;
A
#
# COMPACT_ATOMS: atom_id res chain seq x y z
N MET A 1 9.97 -10.50 -1.49
CA MET A 1 9.60 -10.10 -2.86
C MET A 1 9.72 -8.59 -2.97
N ARG A 2 10.01 -8.04 -4.15
CA ARG A 2 10.17 -6.59 -4.34
C ARG A 2 9.55 -6.15 -5.65
N ALA A 3 8.90 -5.00 -5.63
CA ALA A 3 8.38 -4.34 -6.82
C ALA A 3 8.61 -2.82 -6.72
N SER A 4 8.52 -2.16 -7.86
CA SER A 4 8.56 -0.70 -7.93
C SER A 4 7.81 -0.18 -9.14
N ALA A 5 7.31 1.04 -9.07
CA ALA A 5 6.70 1.75 -10.19
C ALA A 5 7.09 3.24 -10.16
N GLY A 6 7.01 3.90 -11.31
CA GLY A 6 7.49 5.28 -11.48
C GLY A 6 9.01 5.39 -11.63
N THR A 7 9.47 6.62 -11.82
CA THR A 7 10.90 6.97 -11.96
C THR A 7 11.21 8.24 -11.17
N GLY A 8 12.49 8.52 -10.95
CA GLY A 8 12.93 9.73 -10.24
C GLY A 8 12.31 9.86 -8.84
N THR A 9 11.86 11.06 -8.50
CA THR A 9 11.20 11.39 -7.23
C THR A 9 9.82 10.77 -7.09
N HIS A 10 9.18 10.35 -8.18
CA HIS A 10 7.87 9.69 -8.15
C HIS A 10 7.98 8.16 -8.06
N ARG A 11 9.18 7.61 -7.96
CA ARG A 11 9.36 6.16 -7.83
C ARG A 11 8.88 5.69 -6.46
N VAL A 12 7.93 4.76 -6.47
CA VAL A 12 7.45 4.04 -5.29
C VAL A 12 7.99 2.60 -5.33
N ARG A 13 8.43 2.11 -4.17
CA ARG A 13 8.98 0.76 -3.97
C ARG A 13 8.13 0.04 -2.95
N ALA A 14 7.88 -1.23 -3.19
CA ALA A 14 7.20 -2.11 -2.26
C ALA A 14 8.07 -3.34 -2.01
N GLU A 15 8.38 -3.63 -0.75
CA GLU A 15 9.16 -4.79 -0.34
C GLU A 15 8.34 -5.67 0.60
N ALA A 16 8.13 -6.93 0.21
CA ALA A 16 7.31 -7.88 0.95
C ALA A 16 8.14 -9.00 1.58
N THR A 17 7.84 -9.30 2.84
CA THR A 17 8.26 -10.53 3.54
C THR A 17 7.05 -11.46 3.63
N VAL A 18 7.21 -12.68 3.12
CA VAL A 18 6.17 -13.72 3.20
C VAL A 18 6.30 -14.44 4.53
N LEU A 19 5.17 -14.58 5.21
CA LEU A 19 5.01 -15.27 6.49
C LEU A 19 4.05 -16.44 6.31
N SER A 20 3.96 -17.32 7.30
CA SER A 20 3.11 -18.51 7.22
C SER A 20 1.61 -18.21 7.08
N ASN A 21 1.16 -17.02 7.48
CA ASN A 21 -0.24 -16.61 7.48
C ASN A 21 -0.54 -15.34 6.66
N GLY A 22 0.45 -14.80 5.95
CA GLY A 22 0.28 -13.52 5.27
C GLY A 22 1.57 -12.89 4.77
N VAL A 23 1.49 -11.60 4.45
CA VAL A 23 2.60 -10.78 3.97
C VAL A 23 2.75 -9.51 4.80
N SER A 24 3.99 -9.14 5.10
CA SER A 24 4.34 -7.83 5.65
C SER A 24 5.08 -7.03 4.58
N VAL A 25 4.58 -5.83 4.27
CA VAL A 25 5.04 -5.02 3.15
C VAL A 25 5.44 -3.62 3.63
N ILE A 26 6.59 -3.16 3.16
CA ILE A 26 7.02 -1.77 3.29
C ILE A 26 6.81 -1.09 1.93
N LEU A 27 5.95 -0.07 1.87
CA LEU A 27 5.66 0.71 0.67
C LEU A 27 6.15 2.15 0.86
N VAL A 28 7.18 2.54 0.13
CA VAL A 28 7.85 3.82 0.32
C VAL A 28 8.24 4.47 -1.00
N GLY A 29 8.27 5.79 -1.02
CA GLY A 29 8.58 6.56 -2.23
C GLY A 29 8.96 7.99 -1.92
N GLY A 30 9.08 8.81 -2.96
CA GLY A 30 9.44 10.21 -2.80
C GLY A 30 10.92 10.43 -2.49
N THR A 31 11.21 11.59 -1.90
CA THR A 31 12.56 12.03 -1.50
C THR A 31 12.91 11.61 -0.07
N LEU A 32 11.92 11.43 0.81
CA LEU A 32 12.14 11.07 2.22
C LEU A 32 11.21 9.94 2.69
N PRO A 33 11.56 8.67 2.39
CA PRO A 33 10.89 7.50 2.96
C PRO A 33 10.81 7.54 4.48
N HIS A 34 9.63 7.28 5.04
CA HIS A 34 9.39 7.30 6.49
C HIS A 34 8.24 6.33 6.86
N ILE A 35 7.80 6.32 8.12
CA ILE A 35 6.60 5.60 8.56
C ILE A 35 5.52 6.64 8.83
N GLY A 36 4.57 6.77 7.91
CA GLY A 36 3.44 7.69 8.05
C GLY A 36 2.13 6.98 8.34
N ALA A 37 1.98 5.73 7.91
CA ALA A 37 0.81 4.91 8.23
C ALA A 37 1.14 3.41 8.26
N VAL A 38 0.31 2.66 8.97
CA VAL A 38 0.27 1.20 8.90
C VAL A 38 -1.16 0.73 8.69
N ALA A 39 -1.36 -0.17 7.73
CA ALA A 39 -2.65 -0.79 7.45
C ALA A 39 -2.56 -2.31 7.62
N ILE A 40 -3.61 -2.91 8.17
CA ILE A 40 -3.79 -4.36 8.27
C ILE A 40 -5.07 -4.69 7.50
N ALA A 41 -4.97 -5.64 6.57
CA ALA A 41 -6.09 -6.11 5.79
C ALA A 41 -6.29 -7.62 5.96
N VAL A 42 -7.55 -8.01 6.16
CA VAL A 42 -8.00 -9.39 6.33
C VAL A 42 -8.88 -9.78 5.15
N PRO A 43 -8.53 -10.82 4.38
CA PRO A 43 -9.34 -11.26 3.25
C PRO A 43 -10.67 -11.83 3.73
N ARG A 44 -11.72 -11.58 2.96
CA ARG A 44 -13.09 -12.07 3.21
C ARG A 44 -13.93 -12.02 1.93
N PRO A 45 -14.99 -12.83 1.80
CA PRO A 45 -15.96 -12.69 0.70
C PRO A 45 -16.54 -11.27 0.67
N SER A 46 -16.86 -10.71 -0.50
CA SER A 46 -17.46 -9.37 -0.62
C SER A 46 -18.87 -9.30 0.04
N LEU A 47 -19.28 -8.09 0.45
CA LEU A 47 -20.61 -7.87 1.07
C LEU A 47 -21.70 -7.82 -0.01
N ALA A 48 -21.34 -7.32 -1.21
CA ALA A 48 -22.25 -7.21 -2.34
C ALA A 48 -22.41 -8.53 -3.09
N ASP A 49 -21.32 -9.31 -3.18
CA ASP A 49 -21.31 -10.63 -3.82
C ASP A 49 -20.36 -11.59 -3.09
N PRO A 50 -20.87 -12.57 -2.34
CA PRO A 50 -20.03 -13.55 -1.63
C PRO A 50 -19.14 -14.42 -2.54
N ALA A 51 -19.38 -14.46 -3.85
CA ALA A 51 -18.50 -15.17 -4.79
C ALA A 51 -17.21 -14.39 -5.12
N MET A 52 -17.17 -13.08 -4.84
CA MET A 52 -16.04 -12.21 -5.14
C MET A 52 -15.15 -12.01 -3.90
N PRO A 53 -13.82 -12.11 -4.02
CA PRO A 53 -12.90 -11.80 -2.92
C PRO A 53 -12.94 -10.29 -2.59
N SER A 54 -12.66 -9.97 -1.33
CA SER A 54 -12.54 -8.60 -0.81
C SER A 54 -11.67 -8.64 0.45
N ALA A 55 -11.46 -7.50 1.09
CA ALA A 55 -10.79 -7.43 2.38
C ALA A 55 -11.44 -6.39 3.31
N THR A 56 -11.36 -6.64 4.62
CA THR A 56 -11.58 -5.61 5.63
C THR A 56 -10.24 -5.01 5.99
N THR A 57 -10.11 -3.67 5.93
CA THR A 57 -8.84 -2.98 6.16
C THR A 57 -8.97 -1.98 7.30
N SER A 58 -8.11 -2.11 8.30
CA SER A 58 -7.92 -1.14 9.38
C SER A 58 -6.63 -0.37 9.13
N VAL A 59 -6.60 0.92 9.45
CA VAL A 59 -5.43 1.78 9.25
C VAL A 59 -5.17 2.61 10.51
N TYR A 60 -3.89 2.80 10.80
CA TYR A 60 -3.39 3.75 11.78
C TYR A 60 -2.47 4.73 11.06
N THR A 61 -2.89 6.00 10.97
CA THR A 61 -2.08 7.10 10.43
C THR A 61 -1.37 7.81 11.57
N VAL A 62 -0.06 7.99 11.45
CA VAL A 62 0.74 8.77 12.41
C VAL A 62 0.29 10.22 12.38
N VAL A 63 0.30 10.90 13.53
CA VAL A 63 -0.15 12.29 13.65
C VAL A 63 0.63 13.19 12.68
N GLY A 64 -0.10 13.95 11.85
CA GLY A 64 0.49 14.86 10.85
C GLY A 64 0.76 14.23 9.49
N HIS A 65 0.50 12.94 9.31
CA HIS A 65 0.67 12.21 8.05
C HIS A 65 -0.64 12.04 7.28
N LYS A 66 -0.52 11.72 5.99
CA LYS A 66 -1.63 11.34 5.08
C LYS A 66 -1.37 10.00 4.40
N ASP A 67 -0.41 9.24 4.90
CA ASP A 67 0.07 8.04 4.22
C ASP A 67 -0.94 6.88 4.25
N ASP A 68 -2.11 7.04 4.89
CA ASP A 68 -3.24 6.13 4.75
C ASP A 68 -3.78 6.08 3.32
N GLU A 69 -3.61 7.16 2.54
CA GLU A 69 -3.93 7.18 1.11
C GLU A 69 -3.12 6.15 0.31
N PHE A 70 -1.97 5.71 0.84
CA PHE A 70 -1.14 4.66 0.25
C PHE A 70 -1.32 3.32 0.99
N ALA A 71 -1.25 3.32 2.32
CA ALA A 71 -1.26 2.09 3.12
C ALA A 71 -2.57 1.30 2.97
N ARG A 72 -3.72 1.97 3.09
CA ARG A 72 -5.03 1.33 3.08
C ARG A 72 -5.34 0.64 1.75
N PRO A 73 -5.23 1.29 0.57
CA PRO A 73 -5.52 0.61 -0.69
C PRO A 73 -4.51 -0.50 -1.01
N ALA A 74 -3.23 -0.30 -0.70
CA ALA A 74 -2.22 -1.34 -0.89
C ALA A 74 -2.52 -2.60 -0.05
N ALA A 75 -2.83 -2.44 1.24
CA ALA A 75 -3.15 -3.57 2.11
C ALA A 75 -4.43 -4.27 1.63
N HIS A 76 -5.46 -3.50 1.26
CA HIS A 76 -6.71 -4.04 0.76
C HIS A 76 -6.50 -4.90 -0.49
N LEU A 77 -5.80 -4.35 -1.49
CA LEU A 77 -5.48 -5.04 -2.74
C LEU A 77 -4.71 -6.33 -2.46
N LEU A 78 -3.61 -6.24 -1.71
CA LEU A 78 -2.76 -7.41 -1.45
C LEU A 78 -3.51 -8.51 -0.70
N ALA A 79 -4.33 -8.16 0.29
CA ALA A 79 -5.13 -9.17 1.00
C ALA A 79 -6.19 -9.80 0.08
N GLN A 80 -6.87 -8.99 -0.74
CA GLN A 80 -7.87 -9.46 -1.69
C GLN A 80 -7.26 -10.42 -2.72
N GLU A 81 -6.17 -10.04 -3.36
CA GLU A 81 -5.56 -10.80 -4.47
C GLU A 81 -4.80 -12.03 -3.97
N LEU A 82 -4.04 -11.90 -2.88
CA LEU A 82 -3.24 -13.01 -2.33
C LEU A 82 -4.06 -13.96 -1.45
N GLY A 83 -5.28 -13.59 -1.08
CA GLY A 83 -6.15 -14.40 -0.21
C GLY A 83 -5.58 -14.64 1.19
N CYS A 84 -4.68 -13.78 1.68
CA CYS A 84 -4.04 -13.89 3.00
C CYS A 84 -3.96 -12.54 3.72
N LEU A 85 -3.52 -12.54 4.99
CA LEU A 85 -3.35 -11.29 5.75
C LEU A 85 -2.28 -10.41 5.08
N ALA A 86 -2.56 -9.11 4.94
CA ALA A 86 -1.58 -8.14 4.46
C ALA A 86 -1.38 -7.02 5.48
N VAL A 87 -0.14 -6.80 5.90
CA VAL A 87 0.26 -5.64 6.70
C VAL A 87 1.11 -4.73 5.84
N VAL A 88 0.69 -3.48 5.63
CA VAL A 88 1.44 -2.50 4.84
C VAL A 88 1.85 -1.34 5.73
N THR A 89 3.15 -1.11 5.86
CA THR A 89 3.70 0.14 6.40
C THR A 89 4.01 1.06 5.22
N ALA A 90 3.43 2.25 5.21
CA ALA A 90 3.62 3.22 4.14
C ALA A 90 4.23 4.54 4.62
N GLY A 91 5.02 5.14 3.74
CA GLY A 91 5.50 6.51 3.88
C GLY A 91 6.12 7.05 2.60
N VAL A 92 5.47 8.05 2.03
CA VAL A 92 5.86 8.69 0.77
C VAL A 92 5.93 10.19 0.99
N HIS A 93 7.12 10.77 0.84
CA HIS A 93 7.33 12.20 1.06
C HIS A 93 7.90 12.88 -0.16
N LEU A 94 7.29 13.99 -0.58
CA LEU A 94 7.85 14.87 -1.60
C LEU A 94 7.68 16.32 -1.13
N ASP A 95 8.78 17.07 -1.09
CA ASP A 95 8.76 18.48 -0.70
C ASP A 95 7.98 19.31 -1.72
N ASN A 96 7.07 20.17 -1.23
CA ASN A 96 6.24 21.05 -2.05
C ASN A 96 5.47 20.30 -3.17
N ALA A 97 5.01 19.08 -2.88
CA ALA A 97 4.26 18.27 -3.83
C ALA A 97 3.06 19.03 -4.42
N THR A 98 3.00 19.08 -5.75
CA THR A 98 1.81 19.53 -6.47
C THR A 98 0.75 18.44 -6.43
N GLN A 99 -0.49 18.79 -6.78
CA GLN A 99 -1.55 17.80 -6.91
C GLN A 99 -1.19 16.69 -7.92
N GLN A 100 -0.57 17.06 -9.04
CA GLN A 100 -0.11 16.10 -10.05
C GLN A 100 0.94 15.13 -9.50
N ASP A 101 1.83 15.60 -8.61
CA ASP A 101 2.80 14.74 -7.96
C ASP A 101 2.13 13.70 -7.06
N VAL A 102 1.12 14.13 -6.29
CA VAL A 102 0.34 13.24 -5.42
C VAL A 102 -0.39 12.18 -6.25
N GLU A 103 -1.04 12.58 -7.34
CA GLU A 103 -1.74 11.65 -8.24
C GLU A 103 -0.79 10.61 -8.84
N LEU A 104 0.40 11.03 -9.28
CA LEU A 104 1.44 10.11 -9.78
C LEU A 104 1.95 9.16 -8.68
N LEU A 105 2.16 9.65 -7.47
CA LEU A 105 2.60 8.83 -6.34
C LEU A 105 1.54 7.81 -5.93
N VAL A 106 0.25 8.18 -5.94
CA VAL A 106 -0.85 7.25 -5.68
C VAL A 106 -0.91 6.17 -6.76
N ALA A 107 -0.88 6.55 -8.04
CA ALA A 107 -0.89 5.60 -9.15
C ALA A 107 0.31 4.65 -9.12
N ASN A 108 1.51 5.17 -8.83
CA ASN A 108 2.71 4.34 -8.70
C ASN A 108 2.65 3.43 -7.47
N SER A 109 2.03 3.86 -6.37
CA SER A 109 1.82 3.01 -5.18
C SER A 109 0.89 1.84 -5.47
N GLN A 110 -0.18 2.08 -6.21
CA GLN A 110 -1.09 1.04 -6.68
C GLN A 110 -0.36 0.05 -7.59
N LEU A 111 0.31 0.53 -8.63
CA LEU A 111 1.03 -0.32 -9.58
C LEU A 111 2.18 -1.11 -8.92
N ALA A 112 2.88 -0.53 -7.94
CA ALA A 112 3.90 -1.25 -7.18
C ALA A 112 3.29 -2.36 -6.32
N SER A 113 2.07 -2.16 -5.79
CA SER A 113 1.35 -3.16 -5.00
C SER A 113 0.78 -4.28 -5.90
N GLU A 114 0.22 -3.94 -7.06
CA GLU A 114 -0.23 -4.91 -8.07
C GLU A 114 0.90 -5.83 -8.54
N ARG A 115 2.12 -5.29 -8.69
CA ARG A 115 3.31 -6.08 -9.05
C ARG A 115 3.84 -6.99 -7.94
N LEU A 116 3.32 -6.87 -6.72
CA LEU A 116 3.60 -7.78 -5.59
C LEU A 116 2.55 -8.88 -5.42
N ALA A 117 1.33 -8.66 -5.93
CA ALA A 117 0.25 -9.64 -5.93
C ALA A 117 0.53 -10.73 -6.98
#